data_AF-A0A3Q3WED9-F1
#
_entry.id   AF-A0A3Q3WED9-F1
#
_cell.length_a   1.000
_cell.length_b   1.000
_cell.length_c   1.000
_cell.angle_alpha   90.00
_cell.angle_beta   90.00
_cell.angle_gamma   90.00
#
_symmetry.space_group_name_H-M   'P 1'
#
loop_
_entity.id
_entity.type
_entity.pdbx_description
1 polymer ?
#
loop_
_entity_poly.entity_id
_entity_poly.type
_entity_poly.pdbx_seq_one_letter_code
_entity_poly.pdbx_strand_id
1 'polypeptide(L)'
;MLLVIDSFDLKLIAKTRHLKEVNKNEALTAHMIRNVVLKSRGFVEVLEELKGEFESKFSDANEHKEIFKFIENPFHVDVSSLTPTITQLCPDNCAALESEIIELQTNDILQVELRGGVGHFWSLVSEADFPTLKPLVQKVMSFFMSTYTCGSTFSTMNTIKRKQRNRLTHVHLECLTVIATTNYKYNMKKVKDMHASFRSSQY
;
A
#
# COMPACT_ATOMS: atom_id res chain seq x y z
N MET A 1 1.43 -4.67 -2.39
CA MET A 1 0.38 -3.65 -2.52
C MET A 1 -0.96 -4.30 -2.79
N LEU A 2 -1.13 -5.09 -3.86
CA LEU A 2 -2.37 -5.83 -4.13
C LEU A 2 -2.87 -6.64 -2.94
N LEU A 3 -2.04 -7.45 -2.29
CA LEU A 3 -2.44 -8.19 -1.09
C LEU A 3 -2.96 -7.29 0.05
N VAL A 4 -2.44 -6.06 0.17
CA VAL A 4 -2.86 -5.11 1.21
C VAL A 4 -4.18 -4.45 0.80
N ILE A 5 -4.32 -4.07 -0.47
CA ILE A 5 -5.55 -3.52 -1.06
C ILE A 5 -6.68 -4.56 -0.95
N ASP A 6 -6.45 -5.76 -1.48
CA ASP A 6 -7.38 -6.89 -1.45
C ASP A 6 -7.71 -7.29 0.01
N SER A 7 -6.73 -7.31 0.93
CA SER A 7 -7.00 -7.59 2.36
C SER A 7 -7.86 -6.52 3.01
N PHE A 8 -7.62 -5.25 2.71
CA PHE A 8 -8.40 -4.15 3.25
C PHE A 8 -9.83 -4.19 2.71
N ASP A 9 -9.99 -4.39 1.40
CA ASP A 9 -11.28 -4.50 0.75
C ASP A 9 -12.11 -5.68 1.31
N LEU A 10 -11.50 -6.86 1.43
CA LEU A 10 -12.15 -8.02 2.05
C LEU A 10 -12.58 -7.77 3.50
N LYS A 11 -11.76 -7.05 4.29
CA LYS A 11 -12.11 -6.67 5.67
C LYS A 11 -13.26 -5.66 5.70
N LEU A 12 -13.27 -4.70 4.78
CA LEU A 12 -14.33 -3.71 4.65
C LEU A 12 -15.67 -4.40 4.31
N ILE A 13 -15.66 -5.26 3.27
CA ILE A 13 -16.81 -6.07 2.86
C ILE A 13 -17.34 -6.92 4.02
N ALA A 14 -16.46 -7.63 4.74
CA ALA A 14 -16.85 -8.47 5.87
C ALA A 14 -17.49 -7.66 6.99
N LYS A 15 -16.95 -6.47 7.31
CA LYS A 15 -17.47 -5.60 8.36
C LYS A 15 -18.83 -5.02 8.00
N THR A 16 -19.00 -4.57 6.77
CA THR A 16 -20.27 -4.05 6.25
C THR A 16 -21.35 -5.13 6.26
N ARG A 17 -21.02 -6.35 5.83
CA ARG A 17 -21.93 -7.50 5.88
C ARG A 17 -22.39 -7.81 7.30
N HIS A 18 -21.45 -7.87 8.25
CA HIS A 18 -21.79 -8.15 9.65
C HIS A 18 -22.76 -7.11 10.23
N LEU A 19 -22.53 -5.82 9.99
CA LEU A 19 -23.41 -4.75 10.47
C LEU A 19 -24.80 -4.80 9.83
N LYS A 20 -24.90 -5.16 8.54
CA LYS A 20 -26.19 -5.38 7.86
C LYS A 20 -26.98 -6.52 8.50
N GLU A 21 -26.32 -7.61 8.89
CA GLU A 21 -26.97 -8.73 9.56
C GLU A 21 -27.39 -8.39 11.00
N VAL A 22 -26.56 -7.65 11.75
CA VAL A 22 -26.96 -7.12 13.08
C VAL A 22 -28.21 -6.25 12.96
N ASN A 23 -28.28 -5.35 11.97
CA ASN A 23 -29.45 -4.49 11.76
C ASN A 23 -30.72 -5.27 11.45
N LYS A 24 -30.64 -6.37 10.67
CA LYS A 24 -31.79 -7.24 10.39
C LYS A 24 -32.28 -7.95 11.65
N ASN A 25 -31.36 -8.50 12.45
CA ASN A 25 -31.71 -9.27 13.65
C ASN A 25 -32.26 -8.36 14.76
N GLU A 26 -31.72 -7.16 14.89
CA GLU A 26 -32.14 -6.17 15.89
C GLU A 26 -33.48 -5.50 15.54
N ALA A 27 -33.83 -5.36 14.26
CA ALA A 27 -35.12 -4.85 13.82
C ALA A 27 -36.32 -5.74 14.27
N LEU A 28 -36.07 -7.01 14.61
CA LEU A 28 -37.08 -7.96 15.09
C LEU A 28 -37.42 -7.82 16.58
N THR A 29 -36.66 -7.04 17.36
CA THR A 29 -36.84 -6.85 18.82
C THR A 29 -36.99 -5.37 19.17
N ALA A 30 -38.20 -4.94 19.54
CA ALA A 30 -38.58 -3.53 19.51
C ALA A 30 -38.29 -2.71 20.79
N HIS A 31 -38.19 -1.39 20.58
CA HIS A 31 -38.16 -0.25 21.51
C HIS A 31 -36.80 0.20 22.06
N MET A 32 -36.03 -0.61 22.81
CA MET A 32 -34.71 -0.19 23.33
C MET A 32 -33.60 -0.22 22.27
N ILE A 33 -33.81 -1.02 21.23
CA ILE A 33 -32.84 -1.31 20.16
C ILE A 33 -32.89 -0.27 19.02
N ARG A 34 -33.94 0.56 18.94
CA ARG A 34 -34.14 1.53 17.85
C ARG A 34 -32.98 2.53 17.69
N ASN A 35 -32.45 3.06 18.79
CA ASN A 35 -31.31 3.99 18.74
C ASN A 35 -29.99 3.30 18.36
N VAL A 36 -29.83 2.02 18.72
CA VAL A 36 -28.67 1.22 18.31
C VAL A 36 -28.75 0.92 16.81
N VAL A 37 -29.91 0.49 16.32
CA VAL A 37 -30.19 0.20 14.90
C VAL A 37 -30.08 1.44 14.00
N LEU A 38 -30.54 2.60 14.46
CA LEU A 38 -30.39 3.85 13.70
C LEU A 38 -28.93 4.29 13.62
N LYS A 39 -28.18 4.13 14.72
CA LYS A 39 -26.75 4.45 14.78
C LYS A 39 -25.92 3.49 13.91
N SER A 40 -26.22 2.19 13.95
CA SER A 40 -25.57 1.17 13.11
C SER A 40 -25.95 1.28 11.63
N ARG A 41 -27.17 1.72 11.30
CA ARG A 41 -27.56 2.05 9.92
C ARG A 41 -26.73 3.20 9.35
N GLY A 42 -26.51 4.26 10.14
CA GLY A 42 -25.58 5.33 9.75
C GLY A 42 -24.14 4.85 9.55
N PHE A 43 -23.66 3.88 10.35
CA PHE A 43 -22.35 3.27 10.11
C PHE A 43 -22.28 2.46 8.82
N VAL A 44 -23.35 1.76 8.43
CA VAL A 44 -23.39 1.01 7.16
C VAL A 44 -23.28 1.97 5.98
N GLU A 45 -24.00 3.10 6.01
CA GLU A 45 -23.93 4.13 4.96
C GLU A 45 -22.51 4.68 4.83
N VAL A 46 -21.86 5.03 5.94
CA VAL A 46 -20.46 5.49 5.97
C VAL A 46 -19.50 4.43 5.43
N LEU A 47 -19.72 3.14 5.72
CA LEU A 47 -18.86 2.08 5.22
C LEU A 47 -19.03 1.81 3.72
N GLU A 48 -20.24 1.97 3.18
CA GLU A 48 -20.49 1.87 1.73
C GLU A 48 -19.92 3.09 0.99
N GLU A 49 -20.02 4.29 1.56
CA GLU A 49 -19.36 5.49 1.03
C GLU A 49 -17.83 5.32 1.03
N LEU A 50 -17.27 4.87 2.17
CA LEU A 50 -15.84 4.58 2.28
C LEU A 50 -15.40 3.50 1.27
N LYS A 51 -16.26 2.53 1.00
CA LYS A 51 -16.00 1.50 -0.01
C LYS A 51 -15.94 2.13 -1.42
N GLY A 52 -16.92 2.96 -1.78
CA GLY A 52 -16.92 3.65 -3.06
C GLY A 52 -15.70 4.55 -3.24
N GLU A 53 -15.33 5.31 -2.22
CA GLU A 53 -14.11 6.12 -2.21
C GLU A 53 -12.84 5.27 -2.32
N PHE A 54 -12.81 4.10 -1.67
CA PHE A 54 -11.69 3.17 -1.76
C PHE A 54 -11.55 2.57 -3.17
N GLU A 55 -12.64 2.06 -3.75
CA GLU A 55 -12.67 1.52 -5.11
C GLU A 55 -12.28 2.59 -6.14
N SER A 56 -12.80 3.82 -6.00
CA SER A 56 -12.46 4.96 -6.83
C SER A 56 -10.98 5.32 -6.73
N LYS A 57 -10.44 5.38 -5.50
CA LYS A 57 -9.04 5.76 -5.26
C LYS A 57 -8.03 4.71 -5.74
N PHE A 58 -8.43 3.44 -5.78
CA PHE A 58 -7.57 2.33 -6.20
C PHE A 58 -8.00 1.72 -7.55
N SER A 59 -8.80 2.44 -8.34
CA SER A 59 -9.24 2.02 -9.67
C SER A 59 -8.06 1.61 -10.55
N ASP A 60 -7.01 2.42 -10.54
CA ASP A 60 -5.83 2.25 -11.38
C ASP A 60 -5.06 0.99 -10.97
N ALA A 61 -5.02 0.67 -9.67
CA ALA A 61 -4.39 -0.55 -9.18
C ALA A 61 -5.17 -1.81 -9.60
N ASN A 62 -6.49 -1.68 -9.75
CA ASN A 62 -7.33 -2.77 -10.25
C ASN A 62 -7.21 -2.92 -11.78
N GLU A 63 -7.09 -1.82 -12.52
CA GLU A 63 -6.84 -1.81 -13.97
C GLU A 63 -5.52 -2.50 -14.32
N HIS A 64 -4.50 -2.33 -13.47
CA HIS A 64 -3.15 -2.89 -13.67
C HIS A 64 -2.93 -4.18 -12.85
N LYS A 65 -3.98 -4.91 -12.47
CA LYS A 65 -3.86 -6.09 -11.60
C LYS A 65 -2.99 -7.20 -12.20
N GLU A 66 -3.04 -7.39 -13.51
CA GLU A 66 -2.28 -8.44 -14.20
C GLU A 66 -0.77 -8.19 -14.19
N ILE A 67 -0.31 -6.94 -14.38
CA ILE A 67 1.13 -6.63 -14.31
C ILE A 67 1.70 -6.85 -12.90
N PHE A 68 0.89 -6.65 -11.86
CA PHE A 68 1.31 -6.93 -10.49
C PHE A 68 1.40 -8.43 -10.20
N LYS A 69 0.47 -9.25 -10.72
CA LYS A 69 0.58 -10.71 -10.64
C LYS A 69 1.82 -11.21 -11.37
N PHE A 70 2.12 -10.62 -12.53
CA PHE A 70 3.33 -10.93 -13.28
C PHE A 70 4.60 -10.61 -12.49
N ILE A 71 4.66 -9.45 -11.83
CA ILE A 71 5.82 -9.10 -10.98
C ILE A 71 5.97 -10.05 -9.79
N GLU A 72 4.85 -10.50 -9.21
CA GLU A 72 4.86 -11.46 -8.09
C GLU A 72 5.30 -12.85 -8.54
N ASN A 73 4.85 -13.30 -9.71
CA ASN A 73 5.21 -14.58 -10.28
C ASN A 73 5.19 -14.53 -11.82
N PRO A 74 6.35 -14.23 -12.45
CA PRO A 74 6.40 -14.05 -13.90
C PRO A 74 6.18 -15.34 -14.68
N PHE A 75 6.32 -16.52 -14.05
CA PHE A 75 6.24 -17.83 -14.70
C PHE A 75 4.82 -18.43 -14.74
N HIS A 76 3.85 -17.80 -14.09
CA HIS A 76 2.47 -18.30 -13.98
C HIS A 76 1.42 -17.38 -14.61
N VAL A 77 1.85 -16.37 -15.37
CA VAL A 77 0.96 -15.41 -16.05
C VAL A 77 1.03 -15.63 -17.56
N ASP A 78 -0.13 -15.67 -18.21
CA ASP A 78 -0.22 -15.75 -19.67
C ASP A 78 0.15 -14.40 -20.29
N VAL A 79 1.08 -14.40 -21.24
CA VAL A 79 1.52 -13.19 -21.95
C VAL A 79 0.34 -12.49 -22.63
N SER A 80 -0.62 -13.27 -23.15
CA SER A 80 -1.83 -12.75 -23.80
C SER A 80 -2.71 -11.94 -22.85
N SER A 81 -2.69 -12.28 -21.55
CA SER A 81 -3.41 -11.52 -20.52
C SER A 81 -2.75 -10.18 -20.18
N LEU A 82 -1.46 -10.02 -20.49
CA LEU A 82 -0.69 -8.81 -20.26
C LEU A 82 -0.74 -7.84 -21.44
N THR A 83 -1.07 -8.30 -22.64
CA THR A 83 -1.10 -7.49 -23.88
C THR A 83 -1.83 -6.15 -23.74
N PRO A 84 -3.03 -6.05 -23.10
CA PRO A 84 -3.69 -4.76 -22.90
C PRO A 84 -2.87 -3.79 -22.05
N THR A 85 -2.28 -4.29 -20.96
CA THR A 85 -1.45 -3.51 -20.04
C THR A 85 -0.11 -3.12 -20.68
N ILE A 86 0.48 -4.03 -21.46
CA ILE A 86 1.70 -3.79 -22.24
C ILE A 86 1.48 -2.67 -23.25
N THR A 87 0.36 -2.72 -23.98
CA THR A 87 0.00 -1.70 -24.99
C THR A 87 -0.15 -0.31 -24.37
N GLN A 88 -0.70 -0.23 -23.15
CA GLN A 88 -0.86 1.03 -22.43
C GLN A 88 0.46 1.56 -21.84
N LEU A 89 1.31 0.68 -21.30
CA LEU A 89 2.53 1.08 -20.60
C LEU A 89 3.74 1.26 -21.52
N CYS A 90 3.77 0.57 -22.67
CA CYS A 90 4.88 0.55 -23.61
C CYS A 90 4.40 0.41 -25.07
N PRO A 91 3.65 1.40 -25.60
CA PRO A 91 3.04 1.31 -26.93
C PRO A 91 4.06 1.09 -28.07
N ASP A 92 5.26 1.64 -27.94
CA ASP A 92 6.27 1.62 -29.02
C ASP A 92 7.02 0.29 -29.12
N ASN A 93 7.04 -0.54 -28.07
CA ASN A 93 7.89 -1.75 -27.98
C ASN A 93 7.13 -3.00 -27.49
N CYS A 94 5.82 -3.10 -27.75
CA CYS A 94 4.98 -4.21 -27.28
C CYS A 94 5.54 -5.59 -27.66
N ALA A 95 5.90 -5.79 -28.93
CA ALA A 95 6.40 -7.06 -29.43
C ALA A 95 7.75 -7.47 -28.82
N ALA A 96 8.64 -6.49 -28.60
CA ALA A 96 9.93 -6.74 -27.95
C ALA A 96 9.72 -7.16 -26.48
N LEU A 97 8.81 -6.48 -25.78
CA LEU A 97 8.45 -6.83 -24.41
C LEU A 97 7.80 -8.21 -24.30
N GLU A 98 6.85 -8.55 -25.18
CA GLU A 98 6.24 -9.89 -25.20
C GLU A 98 7.28 -10.98 -25.44
N SER A 99 8.24 -10.75 -26.35
CA SER A 99 9.35 -11.67 -26.60
C SER A 99 10.25 -11.83 -25.36
N GLU A 100 10.63 -10.73 -24.70
CA GLU A 100 11.43 -10.76 -23.47
C GLU A 100 10.71 -11.49 -22.33
N ILE A 101 9.39 -11.34 -22.21
CA ILE A 101 8.59 -12.07 -21.23
C ILE A 101 8.63 -13.58 -21.51
N ILE A 102 8.47 -13.99 -22.78
CA ILE A 102 8.54 -15.41 -23.17
C ILE A 102 9.93 -15.98 -22.89
N GLU A 103 10.99 -15.23 -23.22
CA GLU A 103 12.37 -15.62 -22.91
C GLU A 103 12.61 -15.76 -21.41
N LEU A 104 12.10 -14.83 -20.60
CA LEU A 104 12.17 -14.92 -19.15
C LEU A 104 11.44 -16.18 -18.65
N GLN A 105 10.23 -16.46 -19.16
CA GLN A 105 9.37 -17.57 -18.73
C GLN A 105 9.94 -18.95 -19.11
N THR A 106 10.77 -19.02 -20.14
CA THR A 106 11.45 -20.26 -20.58
C THR A 106 12.79 -20.48 -19.87
N ASN A 107 13.21 -19.56 -18.99
CA ASN A 107 14.45 -19.67 -18.25
C ASN A 107 14.25 -20.41 -16.90
N ASP A 108 14.49 -21.72 -16.92
CA ASP A 108 14.37 -22.59 -15.74
C ASP A 108 15.28 -22.17 -14.57
N ILE A 109 16.46 -21.59 -14.87
CA ILE A 109 17.40 -21.14 -13.84
C ILE A 109 16.80 -19.97 -13.07
N LEU A 110 16.32 -18.95 -13.80
CA LEU A 110 15.65 -17.80 -13.19
C LEU A 110 14.37 -18.21 -12.44
N GLN A 111 13.66 -19.24 -12.91
CA GLN A 111 12.49 -19.78 -12.21
C GLN A 111 12.85 -20.32 -10.82
N VAL A 112 13.99 -21.02 -10.69
CA VAL A 112 14.46 -21.52 -9.39
C VAL A 112 14.83 -20.36 -8.46
N GLU A 113 15.45 -19.31 -8.99
CA GLU A 113 15.87 -18.13 -8.21
C GLU A 113 14.70 -17.32 -7.62
N LEU A 114 13.49 -17.47 -8.18
CA LEU A 114 12.27 -16.88 -7.59
C LEU A 114 12.02 -17.35 -6.15
N ARG A 115 12.52 -18.53 -5.76
CA ARG A 115 12.45 -19.04 -4.38
C ARG A 115 13.17 -18.14 -3.37
N GLY A 116 14.17 -17.36 -3.82
CA GLY A 116 14.85 -16.33 -3.01
C GLY A 116 13.98 -15.09 -2.73
N GLY A 117 12.80 -15.02 -3.34
CA GLY A 117 11.84 -13.93 -3.20
C GLY A 117 11.87 -12.94 -4.36
N VAL A 118 10.75 -12.25 -4.56
CA VAL A 118 10.50 -11.34 -5.70
C VAL A 118 11.58 -10.26 -5.84
N GLY A 119 12.02 -9.67 -4.73
CA GLY A 119 13.06 -8.63 -4.77
C GLY A 119 14.44 -9.16 -5.18
N HIS A 120 14.79 -10.37 -4.71
CA HIS A 120 16.04 -11.04 -5.10
C HIS A 120 16.00 -11.42 -6.58
N PHE A 121 14.93 -12.08 -7.01
CA PHE A 121 14.70 -12.46 -8.40
C PHE A 121 14.88 -11.29 -9.36
N TRP A 122 14.13 -10.20 -9.14
CA TRP A 122 14.21 -9.03 -10.02
C TRP A 122 15.56 -8.30 -9.92
N SER A 123 16.40 -8.57 -8.91
CA SER A 123 17.77 -8.07 -8.87
C SER A 123 18.73 -8.84 -9.78
N LEU A 124 18.44 -10.11 -10.07
CA LEU A 124 19.22 -10.97 -10.96
C LEU A 124 18.90 -10.77 -12.45
N VAL A 125 17.66 -10.39 -12.76
CA VAL A 125 17.25 -10.05 -14.14
C VAL A 125 18.04 -8.83 -14.61
N SER A 126 18.93 -9.02 -15.58
CA SER A 126 19.81 -7.95 -16.05
C SER A 126 19.11 -7.06 -17.08
N GLU A 127 19.43 -5.77 -17.10
CA GLU A 127 18.91 -4.84 -18.11
C GLU A 127 19.56 -5.07 -19.49
N ALA A 128 20.71 -5.74 -19.54
CA ALA A 128 21.38 -6.09 -20.79
C ALA A 128 20.66 -7.22 -21.53
N ASP A 129 20.15 -8.21 -20.77
CA ASP A 129 19.41 -9.35 -21.34
C ASP A 129 17.92 -9.00 -21.54
N PHE A 130 17.38 -8.09 -20.73
CA PHE A 130 15.97 -7.72 -20.73
C PHE A 130 15.76 -6.19 -20.79
N PRO A 131 16.15 -5.52 -21.90
CA PRO A 131 16.20 -4.06 -22.00
C PRO A 131 14.84 -3.37 -21.98
N THR A 132 13.74 -4.06 -22.32
CA THR A 132 12.38 -3.49 -22.31
C THR A 132 11.64 -3.85 -21.02
N LEU A 133 11.81 -5.09 -20.57
CA LEU A 133 11.14 -5.65 -19.41
C LEU A 133 11.69 -5.11 -18.09
N LYS A 134 13.02 -4.97 -17.97
CA LYS A 134 13.64 -4.50 -16.73
C LYS A 134 13.19 -3.07 -16.35
N PRO A 135 13.20 -2.07 -17.26
CA PRO A 135 12.68 -0.73 -16.95
C PRO A 135 11.19 -0.72 -16.60
N LEU A 136 10.37 -1.55 -17.28
CA LEU A 136 8.95 -1.67 -16.95
C LEU A 136 8.76 -2.16 -15.51
N VAL A 137 9.44 -3.23 -15.13
CA VAL A 137 9.35 -3.80 -13.78
C VAL A 137 9.82 -2.78 -12.75
N GLN A 138 10.91 -2.05 -13.00
CA GLN A 138 11.38 -0.99 -12.10
C GLN A 138 10.36 0.13 -11.94
N LYS A 139 9.75 0.59 -13.05
CA LYS A 139 8.69 1.60 -13.04
C LYS A 139 7.52 1.13 -12.18
N VAL A 140 7.06 -0.10 -12.37
CA VAL A 140 5.94 -0.65 -11.60
C VAL A 140 6.30 -0.85 -10.13
N MET A 141 7.48 -1.39 -9.83
CA MET A 141 8.00 -1.58 -8.46
C MET A 141 8.17 -0.26 -7.69
N SER A 142 8.47 0.85 -8.38
CA SER A 142 8.55 2.17 -7.76
C SER A 142 7.22 2.63 -7.13
N PHE A 143 6.08 2.26 -7.71
CA PHE A 143 4.75 2.50 -7.12
C PHE A 143 4.56 1.74 -5.81
N PHE A 144 5.16 0.54 -5.67
CA PHE A 144 5.09 -0.23 -4.42
C PHE A 144 5.90 0.39 -3.30
N MET A 145 7.06 0.98 -3.62
CA MET A 145 7.92 1.59 -2.60
C MET A 145 7.24 2.80 -1.96
N SER A 146 6.52 3.63 -2.71
CA SER A 146 5.82 4.80 -2.18
C SER A 146 4.63 4.41 -1.28
N THR A 147 3.85 3.39 -1.67
CA THR A 147 2.73 2.90 -0.86
C THR A 147 3.19 2.17 0.41
N TYR A 148 4.24 1.35 0.33
CA TYR A 148 4.85 0.73 1.52
C TYR A 148 5.41 1.78 2.48
N THR A 149 6.10 2.80 1.95
CA THR A 149 6.64 3.91 2.75
C THR A 149 5.51 4.70 3.41
N CYS A 150 4.41 4.96 2.70
CA CYS A 150 3.23 5.60 3.26
C CYS A 150 2.59 4.74 4.38
N GLY A 151 2.40 3.44 4.15
CA GLY A 151 1.81 2.53 5.14
C GLY A 151 2.65 2.37 6.40
N SER A 152 3.97 2.22 6.26
CA SER A 152 4.91 2.16 7.38
C SER A 152 4.97 3.49 8.14
N THR A 153 4.96 4.62 7.42
CA THR A 153 4.89 5.97 8.01
C THR A 153 3.60 6.16 8.80
N PHE A 154 2.46 5.73 8.27
CA PHE A 154 1.16 5.81 8.96
C PHE A 154 1.09 4.91 10.20
N SER A 155 1.64 3.70 10.12
CA SER A 155 1.76 2.78 11.26
C SER A 155 2.64 3.39 12.37
N THR A 156 3.75 4.01 11.98
CA THR A 156 4.66 4.72 12.88
C THR A 156 3.95 5.89 13.56
N MET A 157 3.24 6.71 12.78
CA MET A 157 2.42 7.81 13.28
C MET A 157 1.36 7.32 14.27
N ASN A 158 0.67 6.21 13.98
CA ASN A 158 -0.31 5.61 14.90
C ASN A 158 0.32 5.13 16.20
N THR A 159 1.53 4.58 16.14
CA THR A 159 2.30 4.18 17.33
C THR A 159 2.67 5.39 18.19
N ILE A 160 3.12 6.48 17.56
CA ILE A 160 3.43 7.75 18.23
C ILE A 160 2.17 8.33 18.89
N LYS A 161 1.04 8.40 18.16
CA LYS A 161 -0.26 8.85 18.70
C LYS A 161 -0.71 8.01 19.88
N ARG A 162 -0.62 6.67 19.80
CA ARG A 162 -1.01 5.77 20.90
C ARG A 162 -0.19 6.00 22.16
N LYS A 163 1.13 6.21 22.04
CA LYS A 163 2.02 6.42 23.18
C LYS A 163 1.85 7.78 23.87
N GLN A 164 1.44 8.81 23.13
CA GLN A 164 1.47 10.20 23.60
C GLN A 164 0.10 10.90 23.48
N ARG A 165 -1.00 10.12 23.56
CA ARG A 165 -2.38 10.48 23.18
C ARG A 165 -2.91 11.82 23.67
N ASN A 166 -2.45 12.32 24.83
CA ASN A 166 -2.97 13.53 25.47
C ASN A 166 -2.00 14.73 25.41
N ARG A 167 -0.84 14.61 24.74
CA ARG A 167 0.26 15.60 24.81
C ARG A 167 0.81 16.06 23.47
N LEU A 168 0.31 15.54 22.35
CA LEU A 168 0.82 15.85 21.02
C LEU A 168 0.01 16.97 20.36
N THR A 169 0.69 18.04 19.97
CA THR A 169 0.18 18.95 18.93
C THR A 169 0.50 18.39 17.54
N HIS A 170 -0.15 18.91 16.50
CA HIS A 170 0.05 18.47 15.11
C HIS A 170 1.52 18.59 14.67
N VAL A 171 2.17 19.70 15.03
CA VAL A 171 3.59 19.97 14.73
C VAL A 171 4.50 18.92 15.37
N HIS A 172 4.27 18.57 16.64
CA HIS A 172 5.07 17.55 17.32
C HIS A 172 4.92 16.18 16.68
N LEU A 173 3.71 15.82 16.26
CA LEU A 173 3.45 14.54 15.62
C LEU A 173 4.18 14.42 14.27
N GLU A 174 4.13 15.48 13.47
CA GLU A 174 4.83 15.55 12.19
C GLU A 174 6.34 15.39 12.39
N CYS A 175 6.95 16.20 13.27
CA CYS A 175 8.38 16.11 13.56
C CYS A 175 8.80 14.72 14.04
N LEU A 176 8.06 14.12 14.97
CA LEU A 176 8.38 12.78 15.48
C LEU A 176 8.23 11.70 14.42
N THR A 177 7.24 11.85 13.53
CA THR A 177 7.03 10.90 12.43
C THR A 177 8.20 10.99 11.45
N VAL A 178 8.61 12.20 11.05
CA VAL A 178 9.78 12.42 10.18
C VAL A 178 11.07 11.87 10.81
N ILE A 179 11.31 12.11 12.10
CA ILE A 179 12.48 11.58 12.81
C ILE A 179 12.47 10.05 12.82
N ALA A 180 11.29 9.43 12.99
CA ALA A 180 11.18 7.99 13.10
C ALA A 180 11.26 7.25 11.75
N THR A 181 10.93 7.91 10.63
CA THR A 181 10.87 7.30 9.30
C THR A 181 12.03 7.66 8.38
N THR A 182 12.92 8.57 8.80
CA THR A 182 14.07 9.02 8.01
C THR A 182 15.38 8.73 8.73
N ASN A 183 16.50 8.75 7.99
CA ASN A 183 17.85 8.67 8.57
C ASN A 183 18.30 9.97 9.25
N TYR A 184 17.36 10.78 9.75
CA TYR A 184 17.66 12.06 10.38
C TYR A 184 18.50 11.87 11.64
N LYS A 185 19.79 12.23 11.57
CA LYS A 185 20.70 12.19 12.71
C LYS A 185 20.50 13.43 13.59
N TYR A 186 19.85 13.22 14.73
CA TYR A 186 19.63 14.25 15.72
C TYR A 186 20.95 14.82 16.28
N ASN A 187 21.16 16.13 16.16
CA ASN A 187 22.32 16.81 16.74
C ASN A 187 22.04 17.20 18.20
N MET A 188 22.34 16.26 19.10
CA MET A 188 22.20 16.41 20.57
C MET A 188 22.91 17.64 21.13
N LYS A 189 24.03 18.06 20.52
CA LYS A 189 24.82 19.21 20.99
C LYS A 189 24.05 20.51 20.76
N LYS A 190 23.52 20.69 19.55
CA LYS A 190 22.76 21.88 19.16
C LYS A 190 21.48 22.08 19.99
N VAL A 191 20.81 21.00 20.39
CA VAL A 191 19.61 21.10 21.24
C VAL A 191 19.95 21.40 22.69
N LYS A 192 21.03 20.83 23.23
CA LYS A 192 21.54 21.20 24.55
C LYS A 192 21.91 22.68 24.62
N ASP A 193 22.56 23.19 23.58
CA ASP A 193 22.96 24.59 23.49
C ASP A 193 21.74 25.53 23.39
N MET A 194 20.73 25.18 22.58
CA MET A 194 19.46 25.92 22.51
C MET A 194 18.65 25.88 23.81
N HIS A 195 18.65 24.74 24.52
CA HIS A 195 17.96 24.63 25.81
C HIS A 195 18.69 25.40 26.92
N ALA A 196 20.02 25.44 26.86
CA ALA A 196 20.83 26.26 27.76
C ALA A 196 20.57 27.75 27.50
N SER A 197 20.59 28.19 26.24
CA SER A 197 20.35 29.59 25.86
C SER A 197 18.94 30.06 26.21
N PHE A 198 17.93 29.21 26.02
CA PHE A 198 16.54 29.50 26.39
C PHE A 198 16.37 29.64 27.92
N ARG A 199 17.07 28.82 28.72
CA ARG A 199 17.05 28.94 30.19
C ARG A 199 17.79 30.18 30.69
N SER A 200 18.86 30.59 30.03
CA SER A 200 19.58 31.83 30.38
C SER A 200 18.89 33.12 29.89
N SER A 201 17.90 33.02 29.01
CA SER A 201 17.09 34.16 28.52
C SER A 201 15.86 34.47 29.39
N GLN A 202 15.54 33.61 30.36
CA GLN A 202 14.41 33.78 31.29
C GLN A 202 14.83 34.36 32.66
N TYR A 203 16.09 34.80 32.79
CA TYR A 203 16.64 35.48 33.96
C TYR A 203 17.23 36.83 33.56
#